data_AF-A0A520KSB2-F1
#
_entry.id   AF-A0A520KSB2-F1
#
_cell.length_a   1.000
_cell.length_b   1.000
_cell.length_c   1.000
_cell.angle_alpha   90.00
_cell.angle_beta   90.00
_cell.angle_gamma   90.00
#
_symmetry.space_group_name_H-M   'P 1'
#
loop_
_entity.id
_entity.type
_entity.pdbx_description
1 polymer ?
#
loop_
_entity_poly.entity_id
_entity_poly.type
_entity_poly.pdbx_seq_one_letter_code
_entity_poly.pdbx_strand_id
1 'polypeptide(L)'
;MAKLKIKNETALIKIFKTISWLDYKRWNVVDNYNYVNFSKSDLTNCEKILTHWICYITDRQMPFEIVWDKGGYVFSELIYEYQRNGLPPNQILDNHYEEYDDKGKKRFRFKSNNGITFASRYVTDDYQNILQTLEVLNHRKYKRNIIVYIVDIMRRFQSKDDLLIRVACGLHLLTYQLDGKKANPEEIIKIINDSKEFEKKLKKFKGTSTKGKKRLWCCIRDYKKGVYHQIFCNAIKEVDSKNATDLIKKWDDLPMDQIELPGDVWNNSPLFRNNIFQMS
;
A
#
# COMPACT_ATOMS: atom_id res chain seq x y z
N MET A 1 -28.73 -26.47 -9.65
CA MET A 1 -27.33 -26.19 -9.25
C MET A 1 -26.57 -27.49 -9.21
N ALA A 2 -25.39 -27.57 -9.83
CA ALA A 2 -24.55 -28.76 -9.76
C ALA A 2 -24.03 -28.95 -8.32
N LYS A 3 -24.27 -30.11 -7.71
CA LYS A 3 -23.71 -30.45 -6.39
C LYS A 3 -22.23 -30.81 -6.56
N LEU A 4 -21.37 -30.16 -5.78
CA LEU A 4 -19.97 -30.55 -5.69
C LEU A 4 -19.88 -31.91 -5.00
N LYS A 5 -19.31 -32.92 -5.68
CA LYS A 5 -19.04 -34.23 -5.09
C LYS A 5 -17.63 -34.23 -4.51
N ILE A 6 -17.53 -34.24 -3.18
CA ILE A 6 -16.24 -34.39 -2.48
C ILE A 6 -15.74 -35.82 -2.71
N LYS A 7 -14.59 -35.95 -3.39
CA LYS A 7 -13.99 -37.27 -3.68
C LYS A 7 -13.19 -37.83 -2.51
N ASN A 8 -12.65 -36.96 -1.66
CA ASN A 8 -11.85 -37.32 -0.50
C ASN A 8 -11.98 -36.23 0.57
N GLU A 9 -12.82 -36.50 1.56
CA GLU A 9 -13.12 -35.57 2.66
C GLU A 9 -11.90 -35.31 3.54
N THR A 10 -11.14 -36.35 3.86
CA THR A 10 -9.94 -36.23 4.70
C THR A 10 -8.88 -35.34 4.07
N ALA A 11 -8.63 -35.47 2.76
CA ALA A 11 -7.70 -34.61 2.04
C ALA A 11 -8.19 -33.16 2.01
N LEU A 12 -9.49 -32.95 1.83
CA LEU A 12 -10.10 -31.62 1.81
C LEU A 12 -9.99 -30.92 3.18
N ILE A 13 -10.30 -31.64 4.27
CA ILE A 13 -10.13 -31.14 5.64
C ILE A 13 -8.67 -30.78 5.91
N LYS A 14 -7.72 -31.61 5.47
CA LYS A 14 -6.28 -31.30 5.61
C LYS A 14 -5.91 -30.01 4.88
N ILE A 15 -6.40 -29.81 3.65
CA ILE A 15 -6.15 -28.58 2.89
C ILE A 15 -6.70 -27.35 3.64
N PHE A 16 -7.92 -27.40 4.17
CA PHE A 16 -8.46 -26.25 4.91
C PHE A 16 -7.71 -25.99 6.21
N LYS A 17 -7.36 -27.03 6.96
CA LYS A 17 -6.52 -26.86 8.15
C LYS A 17 -5.20 -26.18 7.81
N THR A 18 -4.56 -26.58 6.70
CA THR A 18 -3.33 -25.92 6.22
C THR A 18 -3.58 -24.47 5.83
N ILE A 19 -4.65 -24.16 5.08
CA ILE A 19 -4.97 -22.79 4.66
C ILE A 19 -5.29 -21.91 5.89
N SER A 20 -6.13 -22.39 6.81
CA SER A 20 -6.46 -21.68 8.05
C SER A 20 -5.22 -21.48 8.92
N TRP A 21 -4.32 -22.47 9.00
CA TRP A 21 -3.05 -22.33 9.70
C TRP A 21 -2.15 -21.28 9.02
N LEU A 22 -2.04 -21.29 7.68
CA LEU A 22 -1.27 -20.29 6.93
C LEU A 22 -1.84 -18.88 7.13
N ASP A 23 -3.16 -18.72 7.09
CA ASP A 23 -3.82 -17.42 7.31
C ASP A 23 -3.62 -16.94 8.76
N TYR A 24 -3.80 -17.82 9.75
CA TYR A 24 -3.48 -17.51 11.14
C TYR A 24 -2.01 -17.09 11.32
N LYS A 25 -1.09 -17.84 10.72
CA LYS A 25 0.35 -17.55 10.79
C LYS A 25 0.73 -16.25 10.09
N ARG A 26 0.00 -15.85 9.05
CA ARG A 26 0.18 -14.59 8.36
C ARG A 26 -0.25 -13.40 9.22
N TRP A 27 -1.38 -13.49 9.91
CA TRP A 27 -1.96 -12.33 10.62
C TRP A 27 -1.56 -12.21 12.10
N ASN A 28 -1.32 -13.34 12.79
CA ASN A 28 -1.24 -13.36 14.25
C ASN A 28 0.15 -13.68 14.81
N VAL A 29 1.14 -14.00 13.97
CA VAL A 29 2.51 -14.26 14.44
C VAL A 29 3.37 -13.05 14.12
N VAL A 30 3.75 -12.33 15.18
CA VAL A 30 4.57 -11.11 15.10
C VAL A 30 5.91 -11.40 14.42
N ASP A 31 6.53 -12.55 14.72
CA ASP A 31 7.81 -12.96 14.13
C ASP A 31 7.74 -13.30 12.63
N ASN A 32 6.54 -13.57 12.10
CA ASN A 32 6.33 -13.78 10.65
C ASN A 32 6.05 -12.47 9.91
N TYR A 33 5.63 -11.42 10.63
CA TYR A 33 5.45 -10.10 10.05
C TYR A 33 6.81 -9.44 10.01
N ASN A 34 7.51 -9.72 8.91
CA ASN A 34 8.81 -9.15 8.61
C ASN A 34 8.70 -7.61 8.58
N TYR A 35 9.05 -6.99 9.70
CA TYR A 35 9.10 -5.55 9.81
C TYR A 35 10.02 -5.01 8.71
N VAL A 36 9.57 -3.93 8.05
CA VAL A 36 10.48 -3.09 7.27
C VAL A 36 11.73 -2.86 8.11
N ASN A 37 12.90 -3.16 7.56
CA ASN A 37 14.15 -2.79 8.20
C ASN A 37 14.31 -1.28 8.10
N PHE A 38 13.92 -0.56 9.15
CA PHE A 38 13.97 0.90 9.17
C PHE A 38 15.40 1.40 9.43
N SER A 39 15.83 2.44 8.71
CA SER A 39 17.15 3.05 8.86
C SER A 39 17.36 3.76 10.20
N LYS A 40 16.26 4.15 10.85
CA LYS A 40 16.24 4.89 12.11
C LYS A 40 15.16 4.35 13.04
N SER A 41 15.43 4.34 14.34
CA SER A 41 14.50 3.87 15.37
C SER A 41 13.42 4.89 15.75
N ASP A 42 13.69 6.18 15.53
CA ASP A 42 12.85 7.31 15.93
C ASP A 42 11.86 7.77 14.84
N LEU A 43 11.60 6.93 13.83
CA LEU A 43 10.56 7.19 12.83
C LEU A 43 9.17 7.24 13.48
N THR A 44 8.42 8.29 13.14
CA THR A 44 6.99 8.43 13.44
C THR A 44 6.18 7.33 12.75
N ASN A 45 4.95 7.08 13.22
CA ASN A 45 4.10 6.09 12.55
C ASN A 45 3.70 6.55 11.15
N CYS A 46 3.53 7.85 10.93
CA CYS A 46 3.31 8.42 9.58
C CYS A 46 4.45 8.07 8.61
N GLU A 47 5.71 8.18 9.03
CA GLU A 47 6.88 7.85 8.21
C GLU A 47 6.99 6.36 7.93
N LYS A 48 6.67 5.52 8.91
CA LYS A 48 6.62 4.07 8.76
C LYS A 48 5.59 3.65 7.71
N ILE A 49 4.41 4.28 7.72
CA ILE A 49 3.35 4.02 6.73
C ILE A 49 3.76 4.48 5.33
N LEU A 50 4.38 5.66 5.18
CA LEU A 50 4.86 6.12 3.88
C LEU A 50 6.00 5.24 3.33
N THR A 51 6.93 4.81 4.19
CA THR A 51 7.98 3.87 3.81
C THR A 51 7.39 2.55 3.33
N HIS A 52 6.44 2.00 4.09
CA HIS A 52 5.76 0.75 3.76
C HIS A 52 4.98 0.85 2.44
N TRP A 53 4.31 1.98 2.20
CA TRP A 53 3.69 2.28 0.91
C TRP A 53 4.70 2.24 -0.24
N ILE A 54 5.85 2.91 -0.11
CA ILE A 54 6.91 2.92 -1.14
C ILE A 54 7.49 1.52 -1.37
N CYS A 55 7.67 0.71 -0.33
CA CYS A 55 8.09 -0.68 -0.48
C CYS A 55 7.12 -1.46 -1.40
N TYR A 56 5.80 -1.30 -1.20
CA TYR A 56 4.79 -1.90 -2.07
C TYR A 56 4.80 -1.38 -3.52
N ILE A 57 5.17 -0.12 -3.75
CA ILE A 57 5.36 0.43 -5.11
C ILE A 57 6.43 -0.40 -5.85
N THR A 58 7.53 -0.68 -5.15
CA THR A 58 8.74 -1.31 -5.71
C THR A 58 8.73 -2.84 -5.65
N ASP A 59 7.75 -3.46 -4.99
CA ASP A 59 7.52 -4.91 -4.99
C ASP A 59 7.05 -5.41 -6.37
N ARG A 60 8.02 -5.60 -7.28
CA ARG A 60 7.80 -5.92 -8.70
C ARG A 60 8.13 -7.40 -8.98
N GLN A 61 7.59 -8.31 -8.15
CA GLN A 61 7.96 -9.75 -8.16
C GLN A 61 9.41 -9.97 -7.76
N MET A 62 9.85 -9.23 -6.74
CA MET A 62 11.18 -9.40 -6.16
C MET A 62 11.08 -10.31 -4.93
N PRO A 63 12.21 -10.91 -4.51
CA PRO A 63 12.24 -11.57 -3.22
C PRO A 63 11.80 -10.59 -2.13
N PHE A 64 10.88 -11.04 -1.29
CA PHE A 64 10.31 -10.24 -0.22
C PHE A 64 11.43 -9.61 0.62
N GLU A 65 12.40 -10.43 1.04
CA GLU A 65 13.49 -10.03 1.91
C GLU A 65 14.27 -8.85 1.32
N ILE A 66 14.51 -8.83 0.00
CA ILE A 66 15.24 -7.74 -0.64
C ILE A 66 14.47 -6.41 -0.62
N VAL A 67 13.16 -6.46 -0.83
CA VAL A 67 12.32 -5.25 -0.81
C VAL A 67 12.19 -4.70 0.61
N TRP A 68 11.92 -5.56 1.58
CA TRP A 68 11.58 -5.13 2.93
C TRP A 68 12.80 -4.88 3.82
N ASP A 69 13.92 -5.58 3.56
CA ASP A 69 15.20 -5.34 4.24
C ASP A 69 15.94 -4.17 3.57
N LYS A 70 16.43 -4.34 2.34
CA LYS A 70 17.25 -3.32 1.67
C LYS A 70 16.43 -2.13 1.20
N GLY A 71 15.30 -2.38 0.52
CA GLY A 71 14.40 -1.31 0.07
C GLY A 71 13.82 -0.56 1.27
N GLY A 72 13.37 -1.28 2.29
CA GLY A 72 12.91 -0.73 3.56
C GLY A 72 13.89 0.26 4.19
N TYR A 73 15.16 -0.13 4.27
CA TYR A 73 16.21 0.72 4.85
C TYR A 73 16.44 1.97 4.02
N VAL A 74 16.63 1.81 2.70
CA VAL A 74 16.88 2.93 1.79
C VAL A 74 15.70 3.90 1.78
N PHE A 75 14.48 3.41 1.64
CA PHE A 75 13.30 4.26 1.56
C PHE A 75 12.94 4.91 2.89
N SER A 76 13.20 4.27 4.02
CA SER A 76 12.97 4.92 5.31
C SER A 76 13.94 6.06 5.59
N GLU A 77 15.20 5.95 5.15
CA GLU A 77 16.14 7.08 5.22
C GLU A 77 15.70 8.23 4.32
N LEU A 78 15.32 7.93 3.07
CA LEU A 78 14.74 8.90 2.15
C LEU A 78 13.52 9.61 2.75
N ILE A 79 12.61 8.86 3.39
CA ILE A 79 11.41 9.43 4.01
C ILE A 79 11.75 10.28 5.24
N TYR A 80 12.73 9.85 6.04
CA TYR A 80 13.22 10.62 7.18
C TYR A 80 13.74 12.01 6.74
N GLU A 81 14.54 12.03 5.67
CA GLU A 81 15.03 13.27 5.05
C GLU A 81 13.90 14.07 4.42
N TYR A 82 12.98 13.41 3.72
CA TYR A 82 11.82 14.07 3.11
C TYR A 82 10.93 14.79 4.12
N GLN A 83 10.75 14.26 5.33
CA GLN A 83 9.95 14.97 6.36
C GLN A 83 10.68 16.17 6.98
N ARG A 84 12.02 16.10 7.12
CA ARG A 84 12.80 17.06 7.91
C ARG A 84 13.47 18.13 7.07
N ASN A 85 13.85 17.81 5.84
CA ASN A 85 14.56 18.71 4.97
C ASN A 85 13.55 19.56 4.18
N GLY A 86 13.65 20.89 4.24
CA GLY A 86 12.79 21.80 3.46
C GLY A 86 13.04 21.77 1.93
N LEU A 87 13.90 20.86 1.45
CA LEU A 87 14.27 20.74 0.05
C LEU A 87 13.11 20.23 -0.82
N PRO A 88 13.06 20.58 -2.12
CA PRO A 88 12.12 20.00 -3.07
C PRO A 88 12.20 18.46 -3.14
N PRO A 89 11.07 17.75 -3.34
CA PRO A 89 11.04 16.29 -3.35
C PRO A 89 11.95 15.64 -4.40
N ASN A 90 12.07 16.23 -5.59
CA ASN A 90 12.98 15.74 -6.62
C ASN A 90 14.45 15.76 -6.17
N GLN A 91 14.90 16.84 -5.50
CA GLN A 91 16.27 16.93 -5.01
C GLN A 91 16.58 15.89 -3.93
N ILE A 92 15.63 15.66 -3.02
CA ILE A 92 15.77 14.63 -1.99
C ILE A 92 15.83 13.23 -2.63
N LEU A 93 14.93 12.95 -3.57
CA LEU A 93 14.92 11.67 -4.28
C LEU A 93 16.21 11.44 -5.08
N ASP A 94 16.73 12.48 -5.73
CA ASP A 94 17.98 12.40 -6.51
C ASP A 94 19.20 12.11 -5.63
N ASN A 95 19.25 12.61 -4.39
CA ASN A 95 20.31 12.24 -3.44
C ASN A 95 20.33 10.75 -3.11
N HIS A 96 19.16 10.11 -3.14
CA HIS A 96 18.96 8.69 -2.89
C HIS A 96 18.92 7.84 -4.16
N TYR A 97 19.23 8.40 -5.33
CA TYR A 97 19.16 7.69 -6.61
C TYR A 97 20.45 7.89 -7.40
N GLU A 98 21.01 6.81 -7.94
CA GLU A 98 22.26 6.91 -8.69
C GLU A 98 22.30 6.02 -9.93
N GLU A 99 23.02 6.51 -10.93
CA GLU A 99 23.49 5.73 -12.08
C GLU A 99 24.80 5.01 -11.69
N TYR A 100 24.93 3.75 -12.08
CA TYR A 100 26.16 2.97 -11.92
C TYR A 100 26.43 2.10 -13.15
N ASP A 101 27.69 1.73 -13.35
CA ASP A 101 28.07 0.77 -14.39
C ASP A 101 28.01 -0.67 -13.85
N ASP A 102 27.32 -1.54 -14.58
CA ASP A 102 27.33 -2.99 -14.36
C ASP A 102 27.76 -3.68 -15.66
N LYS A 103 29.05 -4.03 -15.73
CA LYS A 103 29.64 -4.74 -16.88
C LYS A 103 29.46 -3.99 -18.19
N GLY A 104 29.74 -2.68 -18.18
CA GLY A 104 29.63 -1.80 -19.36
C GLY A 104 28.20 -1.38 -19.68
N LYS A 105 27.22 -1.70 -18.82
CA LYS A 105 25.82 -1.28 -18.96
C LYS A 105 25.48 -0.31 -17.86
N LYS A 106 24.98 0.86 -18.26
CA LYS A 106 24.38 1.84 -17.35
C LYS A 106 23.15 1.23 -16.67
N ARG A 107 23.13 1.27 -15.35
CA ARG A 107 22.05 0.81 -14.48
C ARG A 107 21.73 1.89 -13.47
N PHE A 108 20.58 1.75 -12.82
CA PHE A 108 20.15 2.67 -11.78
C PHE A 108 19.76 1.91 -10.52
N ARG A 109 19.92 2.56 -9.38
CA ARG A 109 19.52 2.03 -8.07
C ARG A 109 19.23 3.15 -7.09
N PHE A 110 18.48 2.82 -6.06
CA PHE A 110 18.36 3.65 -4.88
C PHE A 110 19.50 3.35 -3.90
N LYS A 111 19.88 4.34 -3.10
CA LYS A 111 20.95 4.24 -2.11
C LYS A 111 20.62 4.94 -0.80
N SER A 112 21.28 4.48 0.25
CA SER A 112 21.38 5.15 1.54
C SER A 112 22.75 5.80 1.70
N ASN A 113 22.86 6.72 2.66
CA ASN A 113 24.11 7.37 3.03
C ASN A 113 25.13 6.37 3.60
N ASN A 114 24.67 5.25 4.17
CA ASN A 114 25.49 4.18 4.70
C ASN A 114 25.93 3.13 3.65
N GLY A 115 25.69 3.40 2.35
CA GLY A 115 26.13 2.52 1.25
C GLY A 115 25.24 1.30 0.99
N ILE A 116 24.14 1.11 1.74
CA ILE A 116 23.11 0.12 1.41
C ILE A 116 22.40 0.59 0.14
N THR A 117 22.22 -0.33 -0.82
CA THR A 117 21.61 -0.03 -2.12
C THR A 117 20.47 -1.00 -2.44
N PHE A 118 19.51 -0.52 -3.22
CA PHE A 118 18.34 -1.28 -3.65
C PHE A 118 17.98 -0.91 -5.09
N ALA A 119 17.94 -1.90 -5.98
CA ALA A 119 17.49 -1.70 -7.36
C ALA A 119 16.20 -2.50 -7.57
N SER A 120 15.08 -1.80 -7.77
CA SER A 120 13.84 -2.48 -8.15
C SER A 120 13.89 -2.98 -9.59
N ARG A 121 13.03 -3.95 -9.95
CA ARG A 121 12.99 -4.50 -11.31
C ARG A 121 12.74 -3.44 -12.39
N TYR A 122 11.96 -2.41 -12.07
CA TYR A 122 11.62 -1.30 -12.98
C TYR A 122 12.02 0.03 -12.37
N VAL A 123 13.25 0.12 -11.89
CA VAL A 123 13.78 1.24 -11.10
C VAL A 123 13.50 2.63 -11.67
N THR A 124 13.57 2.82 -12.99
CA THR A 124 13.30 4.12 -13.63
C THR A 124 11.81 4.50 -13.59
N ASP A 125 10.92 3.51 -13.77
CA ASP A 125 9.48 3.73 -13.66
C ASP A 125 9.09 3.92 -12.18
N ASP A 126 9.72 3.18 -11.27
CA ASP A 126 9.49 3.30 -9.82
C ASP A 126 10.01 4.64 -9.27
N TYR A 127 11.12 5.18 -9.79
CA TYR A 127 11.55 6.55 -9.49
C TYR A 127 10.43 7.55 -9.78
N GLN A 128 9.76 7.46 -10.94
CA GLN A 128 8.69 8.37 -11.32
C GLN A 128 7.44 8.20 -10.46
N ASN A 129 7.09 6.96 -10.09
CA ASN A 129 6.00 6.68 -9.16
C ASN A 129 6.28 7.23 -7.75
N ILE A 130 7.52 7.12 -7.27
CA ILE A 130 7.95 7.68 -5.98
C ILE A 130 7.93 9.20 -6.04
N LEU A 131 8.52 9.80 -7.08
CA LEU A 131 8.52 11.25 -7.29
C LEU A 131 7.09 11.81 -7.29
N GLN A 132 6.20 11.21 -8.07
CA GLN A 132 4.77 11.56 -8.10
C GLN A 132 4.17 11.57 -6.68
N THR A 133 4.42 10.50 -5.93
CA THR A 133 3.91 10.34 -4.55
C THR A 133 4.42 11.47 -3.66
N LEU A 134 5.72 11.73 -3.66
CA LEU A 134 6.33 12.74 -2.80
C LEU A 134 5.92 14.16 -3.20
N GLU A 135 5.80 14.47 -4.49
CA GLU A 135 5.38 15.79 -4.97
C GLU A 135 3.91 16.09 -4.64
N VAL A 136 3.01 15.12 -4.83
CA VAL A 136 1.60 15.28 -4.44
C VAL A 136 1.48 15.48 -2.93
N LEU A 137 2.20 14.70 -2.12
CA LEU A 137 2.18 14.84 -0.66
C LEU A 137 2.85 16.14 -0.19
N ASN A 138 3.80 16.70 -0.95
CA ASN A 138 4.46 17.97 -0.63
C ASN A 138 3.51 19.18 -0.73
N HIS A 139 2.34 19.02 -1.37
CA HIS A 139 1.32 20.06 -1.41
C HIS A 139 0.93 20.54 0.00
N ARG A 140 0.73 21.86 0.16
CA ARG A 140 0.45 22.55 1.45
C ARG A 140 -0.65 21.91 2.31
N LYS A 141 -1.61 21.24 1.66
CA LYS A 141 -2.72 20.55 2.31
C LYS A 141 -2.26 19.28 3.05
N TYR A 142 -1.32 18.54 2.48
CA TYR A 142 -0.89 17.23 2.98
C TYR A 142 0.42 17.30 3.76
N LYS A 143 1.21 18.37 3.58
CA LYS A 143 2.42 18.65 4.38
C LYS A 143 3.34 17.43 4.49
N ARG A 144 3.61 16.81 3.34
CA ARG A 144 4.44 15.61 3.20
C ARG A 144 3.91 14.35 3.86
N ASN A 145 2.66 14.33 4.33
CA ASN A 145 2.13 13.26 5.17
C ASN A 145 1.04 12.44 4.45
N ILE A 146 1.30 11.16 4.24
CA ILE A 146 0.36 10.23 3.60
C ILE A 146 -0.89 9.97 4.43
N ILE A 147 -0.82 10.03 5.75
CA ILE A 147 -1.98 9.85 6.62
C ILE A 147 -2.91 11.05 6.51
N VAL A 148 -2.37 12.27 6.44
CA VAL A 148 -3.19 13.47 6.18
C VAL A 148 -3.93 13.34 4.86
N TYR A 149 -3.29 12.80 3.83
CA TYR A 149 -3.91 12.50 2.53
C TYR A 149 -5.03 11.46 2.64
N ILE A 150 -4.81 10.35 3.35
CA ILE A 150 -5.82 9.29 3.54
C ILE A 150 -7.01 9.81 4.37
N VAL A 151 -6.74 10.51 5.47
CA VAL A 151 -7.76 11.08 6.37
C VAL A 151 -8.61 12.13 5.66
N ASP A 152 -8.01 12.94 4.78
CA ASP A 152 -8.77 13.90 3.95
C ASP A 152 -9.80 13.19 3.06
N ILE A 153 -9.40 12.10 2.38
CA ILE A 153 -10.33 11.29 1.58
C ILE A 153 -11.42 10.66 2.47
N MET A 154 -11.02 10.10 3.61
CA MET A 154 -11.96 9.48 4.55
C MET A 154 -13.03 10.45 5.02
N ARG A 155 -12.64 11.68 5.39
CA ARG A 155 -13.55 12.74 5.85
C ARG A 155 -14.46 13.23 4.74
N ARG A 156 -13.90 13.49 3.56
CA ARG A 156 -14.65 14.00 2.41
C ARG A 156 -15.76 13.04 1.97
N PHE A 157 -15.50 11.74 2.02
CA PHE A 157 -16.45 10.72 1.57
C PHE A 157 -17.02 9.89 2.72
N GLN A 158 -17.03 10.44 3.94
CA GLN A 158 -17.42 9.69 5.13
C GLN A 158 -18.85 9.14 5.09
N SER A 159 -19.75 9.77 4.32
CA SER A 159 -21.14 9.32 4.18
C SER A 159 -21.34 8.28 3.07
N LYS A 160 -20.26 7.87 2.39
CA LYS A 160 -20.32 6.91 1.29
C LYS A 160 -20.05 5.50 1.80
N ASP A 161 -20.83 4.55 1.30
CA ASP A 161 -20.72 3.11 1.56
C ASP A 161 -19.45 2.50 0.97
N ASP A 162 -18.95 3.05 -0.13
CA ASP A 162 -17.77 2.61 -0.86
C ASP A 162 -16.46 3.32 -0.42
N LEU A 163 -16.31 3.64 0.88
CA LEU A 163 -15.18 4.43 1.37
C LEU A 163 -13.81 3.76 1.18
N LEU A 164 -13.71 2.44 1.37
CA LEU A 164 -12.44 1.74 1.28
C LEU A 164 -11.89 1.76 -0.15
N ILE A 165 -12.76 1.55 -1.15
CA ILE A 165 -12.36 1.63 -2.57
C ILE A 165 -12.06 3.08 -2.99
N ARG A 166 -12.64 4.10 -2.34
CA ARG A 166 -12.28 5.51 -2.56
C ARG A 166 -10.88 5.82 -2.05
N VAL A 167 -10.54 5.35 -0.84
CA VAL A 167 -9.16 5.46 -0.32
C VAL A 167 -8.19 4.74 -1.26
N ALA A 168 -8.55 3.54 -1.73
CA ALA A 168 -7.74 2.82 -2.71
C ALA A 168 -7.56 3.60 -4.02
N CYS A 169 -8.62 4.19 -4.56
CA CYS A 169 -8.53 5.04 -5.75
C CYS A 169 -7.64 6.26 -5.50
N GLY A 170 -7.75 6.90 -4.35
CA GLY A 170 -6.90 8.03 -3.98
C GLY A 170 -5.43 7.66 -3.89
N LEU A 171 -5.08 6.53 -3.27
CA LEU A 171 -3.71 6.02 -3.24
C LEU A 171 -3.22 5.58 -4.63
N HIS A 172 -4.12 5.07 -5.48
CA HIS A 172 -3.77 4.79 -6.86
C HIS A 172 -3.40 6.06 -7.65
N LEU A 173 -4.22 7.11 -7.52
CA LEU A 173 -3.97 8.41 -8.14
C LEU A 173 -2.70 9.06 -7.59
N LEU A 174 -2.44 8.91 -6.29
CA LEU A 174 -1.26 9.43 -5.62
C LEU A 174 0.05 8.97 -6.25
N THR A 175 0.08 7.75 -6.80
CA THR A 175 1.33 7.10 -7.19
C THR A 175 1.39 6.71 -8.66
N TYR A 176 0.35 6.05 -9.18
CA TYR A 176 0.44 5.32 -10.45
C TYR A 176 -0.14 6.09 -11.64
N GLN A 177 -0.81 7.22 -11.40
CA GLN A 177 -1.39 8.04 -12.46
C GLN A 177 -0.35 9.02 -13.01
N LEU A 178 0.60 8.47 -13.77
CA LEU A 178 1.62 9.23 -14.49
C LEU A 178 1.07 9.82 -15.80
N ASP A 179 1.73 10.87 -16.30
CA ASP A 179 1.55 11.33 -17.68
C ASP A 179 2.57 10.63 -18.58
N GLY A 180 2.11 9.61 -19.29
CA GLY A 180 2.98 8.62 -19.94
C GLY A 180 3.83 7.89 -18.90
N LYS A 181 5.11 8.27 -18.80
CA LYS A 181 6.05 7.73 -17.81
C LYS A 181 6.56 8.78 -16.82
N LYS A 182 6.03 10.01 -16.84
CA LYS A 182 6.52 11.10 -16.02
C LYS A 182 5.53 11.47 -14.92
N ALA A 183 6.06 11.89 -13.78
CA ALA A 183 5.26 12.48 -12.71
C ALA A 183 4.52 13.74 -13.22
N ASN A 184 3.24 13.83 -12.92
CA ASN A 184 2.36 14.97 -13.11
C ASN A 184 1.56 15.22 -11.80
N PRO A 185 2.20 15.78 -10.75
CA PRO A 185 1.56 16.01 -9.46
C PRO A 185 0.42 17.03 -9.53
N GLU A 186 0.51 18.02 -10.41
CA GLU A 186 -0.48 19.09 -10.57
C GLU A 186 -1.85 18.57 -11.00
N GLU A 187 -1.88 17.69 -12.00
CA GLU A 187 -3.12 17.06 -12.46
C GLU A 187 -3.75 16.21 -11.35
N ILE A 188 -2.94 15.51 -10.54
CA ILE A 188 -3.46 14.72 -9.42
C ILE A 188 -4.03 15.61 -8.33
N ILE A 189 -3.35 16.70 -7.98
CA ILE A 189 -3.86 17.67 -6.99
C ILE A 189 -5.19 18.26 -7.49
N LYS A 190 -5.30 18.59 -8.77
CA LYS A 190 -6.55 19.05 -9.39
C LYS A 190 -7.67 18.01 -9.28
N ILE A 191 -7.41 16.76 -9.68
CA ILE A 191 -8.38 15.65 -9.58
C ILE A 191 -8.82 15.44 -8.12
N ILE A 192 -7.86 15.42 -7.18
CA ILE A 192 -8.17 15.16 -5.78
C ILE A 192 -8.97 16.32 -5.18
N ASN A 193 -8.76 17.56 -5.60
CA ASN A 193 -9.52 18.70 -5.07
C ASN A 193 -10.90 18.89 -5.74
N ASP A 194 -11.14 18.32 -6.92
CA ASP A 194 -12.42 18.39 -7.62
C ASP A 194 -13.25 17.11 -7.42
N SER A 195 -14.44 17.24 -6.83
CA SER A 195 -15.29 16.06 -6.52
C SER A 195 -15.79 15.37 -7.79
N LYS A 196 -16.10 16.12 -8.84
CA LYS A 196 -16.59 15.56 -10.10
C LYS A 196 -15.47 14.81 -10.82
N GLU A 197 -14.26 15.37 -10.85
CA GLU A 197 -13.11 14.69 -11.46
C GLU A 197 -12.69 13.45 -10.67
N PHE A 198 -12.69 13.51 -9.34
CA PHE A 198 -12.44 12.33 -8.51
C PHE A 198 -13.44 11.21 -8.80
N GLU A 199 -14.74 11.50 -8.86
CA GLU A 199 -15.78 10.51 -9.16
C GLU A 199 -15.62 9.89 -10.57
N LYS A 200 -15.23 10.70 -11.57
CA LYS A 200 -14.91 10.19 -12.91
C LYS A 200 -13.75 9.18 -12.86
N LYS A 201 -12.68 9.51 -12.14
CA LYS A 201 -11.53 8.60 -11.97
C LYS A 201 -11.91 7.36 -11.16
N LEU A 202 -12.73 7.50 -10.12
CA LEU A 202 -13.24 6.38 -9.34
C LEU A 202 -14.06 5.42 -10.19
N LYS A 203 -14.95 5.92 -11.07
CA LYS A 203 -15.72 5.07 -11.98
C LYS A 203 -14.81 4.24 -12.89
N LYS A 204 -13.78 4.87 -13.47
CA LYS A 204 -12.77 4.17 -14.28
C LYS A 204 -11.95 3.18 -13.45
N PHE A 205 -11.59 3.56 -12.23
CA PHE A 205 -10.88 2.72 -11.30
C PHE A 205 -11.71 1.47 -10.93
N LYS A 206 -13.01 1.59 -10.69
CA LYS A 206 -13.87 0.42 -10.43
C LYS A 206 -14.04 -0.48 -11.66
N GLY A 207 -14.16 0.11 -12.85
CA GLY A 207 -14.38 -0.64 -14.10
C GLY A 207 -13.16 -1.37 -14.65
N THR A 208 -11.97 -1.21 -14.07
CA THR A 208 -10.74 -1.87 -14.53
C THR A 208 -10.43 -3.13 -13.75
N SER A 209 -9.83 -4.13 -14.39
CA SER A 209 -9.51 -5.40 -13.73
C SER A 209 -8.59 -5.25 -12.51
N THR A 210 -8.53 -6.30 -11.70
CA THR A 210 -7.61 -6.49 -10.56
C THR A 210 -6.12 -6.43 -10.95
N LYS A 211 -5.80 -6.57 -12.24
CA LYS A 211 -4.44 -6.56 -12.79
C LYS A 211 -3.80 -5.18 -12.55
N GLY A 212 -2.77 -5.15 -11.70
CA GLY A 212 -2.08 -3.91 -11.29
C GLY A 212 -2.54 -3.32 -9.95
N LYS A 213 -3.68 -3.75 -9.40
CA LYS A 213 -4.20 -3.28 -8.09
C LYS A 213 -3.87 -4.21 -6.93
N LYS A 214 -3.35 -5.41 -7.21
CA LYS A 214 -3.01 -6.40 -6.18
C LYS A 214 -2.15 -5.83 -5.05
N ARG A 215 -1.11 -5.07 -5.38
CA ARG A 215 -0.20 -4.46 -4.38
C ARG A 215 -0.87 -3.37 -3.56
N LEU A 216 -1.62 -2.51 -4.23
CA LEU A 216 -2.47 -1.50 -3.57
C LEU A 216 -3.43 -2.17 -2.56
N TRP A 217 -4.09 -3.26 -2.96
CA TRP A 217 -4.98 -4.00 -2.06
C TRP A 217 -4.26 -4.72 -0.92
N CYS A 218 -3.09 -5.33 -1.18
CA CYS A 218 -2.26 -5.90 -0.12
C CYS A 218 -1.87 -4.84 0.90
N CYS A 219 -1.39 -3.68 0.44
CA CYS A 219 -0.99 -2.60 1.33
C CYS A 219 -2.16 -2.07 2.19
N ILE A 220 -3.35 -1.89 1.60
CA ILE A 220 -4.52 -1.43 2.35
C ILE A 220 -5.02 -2.51 3.33
N ARG A 221 -4.91 -3.79 2.96
CA ARG A 221 -5.20 -4.92 3.84
C ARG A 221 -4.31 -4.90 5.09
N ASP A 222 -3.04 -4.59 4.93
CA ASP A 222 -2.08 -4.48 6.03
C ASP A 222 -2.39 -3.28 6.95
N TYR A 223 -3.08 -2.25 6.46
CA TYR A 223 -3.61 -1.15 7.30
C TYR A 223 -4.92 -1.50 7.99
N LYS A 224 -5.60 -2.57 7.57
CA LYS A 224 -6.85 -3.08 8.15
C LYS A 224 -6.59 -4.23 9.14
N LYS A 225 -5.49 -4.97 9.00
CA LYS A 225 -5.17 -6.15 9.82
C LYS A 225 -3.66 -6.32 9.99
N GLY A 226 -3.25 -7.01 11.06
CA GLY A 226 -1.86 -7.32 11.34
C GLY A 226 -1.08 -6.16 11.98
N VAL A 227 0.24 -6.21 11.91
CA VAL A 227 1.12 -5.27 12.61
C VAL A 227 0.96 -3.83 12.13
N TYR A 228 0.83 -3.63 10.81
CA TYR A 228 0.71 -2.30 10.23
C TYR A 228 -0.64 -1.64 10.52
N HIS A 229 -1.65 -2.39 10.93
CA HIS A 229 -2.91 -1.82 11.40
C HIS A 229 -2.70 -0.97 12.65
N GLN A 230 -1.96 -1.49 13.65
CA GLN A 230 -1.66 -0.73 14.86
C GLN A 230 -0.82 0.52 14.57
N ILE A 231 0.17 0.39 13.68
CA ILE A 231 0.99 1.52 13.22
C ILE A 231 0.10 2.56 12.53
N PHE A 232 -0.79 2.13 11.64
CA PHE A 232 -1.72 3.01 10.92
C PHE A 232 -2.67 3.75 11.86
N CYS A 233 -3.29 3.06 12.83
CA CYS A 233 -4.13 3.68 13.85
C CYS A 233 -3.37 4.71 14.68
N ASN A 234 -2.13 4.40 15.07
CA ASN A 234 -1.29 5.36 15.80
C ASN A 234 -0.91 6.55 14.92
N ALA A 235 -0.68 6.34 13.63
CA ALA A 235 -0.44 7.42 12.67
C ALA A 235 -1.66 8.33 12.49
N ILE A 236 -2.89 7.80 12.53
CA ILE A 236 -4.11 8.62 12.57
C ILE A 236 -4.15 9.49 13.83
N LYS A 237 -3.80 8.93 14.99
CA LYS A 237 -3.73 9.67 16.26
C LYS A 237 -2.68 10.79 16.23
N GLU A 238 -1.55 10.59 15.55
CA GLU A 238 -0.51 11.60 15.37
C GLU A 238 -1.02 12.82 14.59
N VAL A 239 -1.91 12.63 13.60
CA VAL A 239 -2.38 13.73 12.73
C VAL A 239 -3.74 14.32 13.12
N ASP A 240 -4.56 13.58 13.86
CA ASP A 240 -5.92 13.98 14.23
C ASP A 240 -6.35 13.40 15.58
N SER A 241 -5.63 13.76 16.65
CA SER A 241 -5.89 13.23 17.99
C SER A 241 -7.33 13.39 18.49
N LYS A 242 -8.03 14.46 18.07
CA LYS A 242 -9.40 14.76 18.52
C LYS A 242 -10.45 13.83 17.92
N ASN A 243 -10.34 13.47 16.63
CA ASN A 243 -11.33 12.61 15.96
C ASN A 243 -10.77 11.23 15.60
N ALA A 244 -9.55 10.90 16.05
CA ALA A 244 -8.89 9.65 15.72
C ALA A 244 -9.74 8.42 16.09
N THR A 245 -10.39 8.42 17.25
CA THR A 245 -11.23 7.30 17.68
C THR A 245 -12.35 7.01 16.69
N ASP A 246 -13.07 8.04 16.23
CA ASP A 246 -14.16 7.88 15.27
C ASP A 246 -13.65 7.47 13.89
N LEU A 247 -12.52 8.04 13.45
CA LEU A 247 -11.89 7.68 12.18
C LEU A 247 -11.40 6.24 12.16
N ILE A 248 -10.75 5.78 13.25
CA ILE A 248 -10.25 4.42 13.40
C ILE A 248 -11.43 3.45 13.43
N LYS A 249 -12.44 3.71 14.28
CA LYS A 249 -13.64 2.86 14.33
C LYS A 249 -14.29 2.74 12.95
N LYS A 250 -14.46 3.88 12.27
CA LYS A 250 -15.00 3.90 10.91
C LYS A 250 -14.14 3.09 9.95
N TRP A 251 -12.82 3.24 10.00
CA TRP A 251 -11.88 2.48 9.18
C TRP A 251 -12.04 0.99 9.43
N ASP A 252 -12.11 0.55 10.68
CA ASP A 252 -12.21 -0.84 11.10
C ASP A 252 -13.53 -1.48 10.65
N ASP A 253 -14.62 -0.72 10.71
CA ASP A 253 -15.95 -1.14 10.27
C ASP A 253 -16.08 -1.27 8.74
N LEU A 254 -15.13 -0.76 7.94
CA LEU A 254 -15.20 -0.86 6.47
C LEU A 254 -15.11 -2.31 5.98
N PRO A 255 -16.02 -2.77 5.12
CA PRO A 255 -16.00 -4.13 4.65
C PRO A 255 -14.86 -4.36 3.64
N MET A 256 -14.18 -5.50 3.79
CA MET A 256 -12.99 -5.86 3.00
C MET A 256 -13.32 -6.35 1.58
N ASP A 257 -14.57 -6.68 1.32
CA ASP A 257 -15.10 -7.12 0.02
C ASP A 257 -14.95 -6.04 -1.07
N GLN A 258 -14.85 -4.76 -0.68
CA GLN A 258 -14.56 -3.66 -1.60
C GLN A 258 -13.18 -3.77 -2.27
N ILE A 259 -12.24 -4.52 -1.66
CA ILE A 259 -10.88 -4.70 -2.15
C ILE A 259 -10.55 -6.19 -2.31
N GLU A 260 -11.43 -6.91 -3.01
CA GLU A 260 -11.36 -8.35 -3.23
C GLU A 260 -10.12 -8.76 -4.06
N LEU A 261 -9.30 -9.64 -3.50
CA LEU A 261 -8.22 -10.33 -4.21
C LEU A 261 -8.80 -11.57 -4.92
N PRO A 262 -8.17 -12.06 -6.01
CA PRO A 262 -8.66 -13.24 -6.72
C PRO A 262 -8.85 -14.49 -5.85
N GLY A 263 -8.15 -14.61 -4.72
CA GLY A 263 -8.35 -15.71 -3.77
C GLY A 263 -9.64 -15.60 -2.97
N ASP A 264 -10.14 -14.39 -2.72
CA ASP A 264 -11.35 -14.17 -1.93
C ASP A 264 -12.62 -14.55 -2.70
N VAL A 265 -12.60 -14.43 -4.03
CA VAL A 265 -13.69 -14.88 -4.92
C VAL A 265 -14.04 -16.35 -4.67
N TRP A 266 -13.02 -17.17 -4.36
CA TRP A 266 -13.22 -18.59 -4.02
C TRP A 266 -13.81 -18.76 -2.61
N ASN A 267 -13.34 -17.98 -1.63
CA ASN A 267 -13.82 -18.02 -0.25
C ASN A 267 -15.28 -17.54 -0.11
N ASN A 268 -15.67 -16.54 -0.91
CA ASN A 268 -16.99 -15.91 -0.87
C ASN A 268 -18.00 -16.58 -1.79
N SER A 269 -17.57 -17.48 -2.68
CA SER A 269 -18.46 -18.18 -3.60
C SER A 269 -19.49 -19.02 -2.82
N PRO A 270 -20.81 -18.81 -3.00
CA PRO A 270 -21.84 -19.62 -2.36
C PRO A 270 -21.70 -21.10 -2.67
N LEU A 271 -21.15 -21.44 -3.84
CA LEU A 271 -20.87 -22.82 -4.22
C LEU A 271 -19.84 -23.46 -3.29
N PHE A 272 -18.76 -22.75 -2.94
CA PHE A 272 -17.77 -23.23 -1.99
C PHE A 272 -18.34 -23.14 -0.57
N ARG A 273 -18.82 -21.95 -0.18
CA ARG A 273 -19.31 -21.69 1.18
C ARG A 273 -20.38 -22.68 1.63
N ASN A 274 -21.37 -22.94 0.78
CA ASN A 274 -22.54 -23.77 1.13
C ASN A 274 -22.30 -25.28 0.95
N ASN A 275 -21.32 -25.71 0.14
CA ASN A 275 -21.06 -27.15 -0.06
C ASN A 275 -19.85 -27.65 0.75
N ILE A 276 -19.03 -26.75 1.28
CA ILE A 276 -17.80 -27.11 2.00
C ILE A 276 -17.94 -26.90 3.52
N PHE A 277 -18.55 -25.80 3.96
CA PHE A 277 -18.68 -25.48 5.39
C PHE A 277 -20.01 -25.94 6.00
N GLN A 278 -20.86 -26.65 5.25
CA GLN A 278 -22.06 -27.31 5.80
C GLN A 278 -21.77 -28.69 6.44
N MET A 279 -20.51 -29.13 6.48
CA MET A 279 -20.10 -30.38 7.15
C MET A 279 -19.59 -30.16 8.58
N SER A 280 -20.20 -29.23 9.32
CA SER A 280 -20.02 -29.07 10.78
C SER A 280 -21.35 -29.29 11.50
#